data_AF-A0A956FL59-F1
#
_entry.id   AF-A0A956FL59-F1
#
_cell.length_a   1.000
_cell.length_b   1.000
_cell.length_c   1.000
_cell.angle_alpha   90.00
_cell.angle_beta   90.00
_cell.angle_gamma   90.00
#
_symmetry.space_group_name_H-M   'P 1'
#
loop_
_entity.id
_entity.type
_entity.pdbx_description
1 polymer ?
#
loop_
_entity_poly.entity_id
_entity_poly.type
_entity_poly.pdbx_seq_one_letter_code
_entity_poly.pdbx_strand_id
1 'polypeptide(L)'
;MLDSSTPEAAPSTILAGRLVHATTKAPLPGLTIVASERTDGDGQVLRRAISTAEGRFELRLSDSDLRRLMADSQTQPLFDTTVYLAIWNGEESLGTLTAR
;
A
#
# COMPACT_ATOMS: atom_id res chain seq x y z
N MET A 1 -21.61 7.05 29.10
CA MET A 1 -22.41 6.44 28.01
C MET A 1 -21.91 7.00 26.69
N LEU A 2 -21.66 6.09 25.74
CA LEU A 2 -21.27 6.28 24.34
C LEU A 2 -19.82 6.74 24.08
N ASP A 3 -19.00 5.71 23.85
CA ASP A 3 -17.74 5.69 23.11
C ASP A 3 -17.74 6.66 21.92
N SER A 4 -16.73 7.52 21.86
CA SER A 4 -16.39 8.31 20.68
C SER A 4 -15.72 7.42 19.64
N SER A 5 -16.46 6.44 19.11
CA SER A 5 -16.05 5.70 17.92
C SER A 5 -16.19 6.64 16.73
N THR A 6 -15.14 7.42 16.47
CA THR A 6 -15.00 8.14 15.20
C THR A 6 -15.27 7.11 14.09
N PRO A 7 -16.27 7.29 13.22
CA PRO A 7 -16.53 6.32 12.17
C PRO A 7 -15.25 6.21 11.35
N GLU A 8 -14.65 5.01 11.33
CA GLU A 8 -13.54 4.71 10.44
C GLU A 8 -14.04 5.04 9.03
N ALA A 9 -13.49 6.11 8.45
CA ALA A 9 -13.95 6.61 7.16
C ALA A 9 -13.89 5.45 6.16
N ALA A 10 -15.02 5.16 5.51
CA ALA A 10 -15.09 4.09 4.53
C ALA A 10 -13.93 4.25 3.52
N PRO A 11 -13.24 3.16 3.16
CA PRO A 11 -12.10 3.25 2.25
C PRO A 11 -12.59 3.86 0.92
N SER A 12 -11.98 4.97 0.55
CA SER A 12 -12.36 5.76 -0.62
C SER A 12 -11.59 5.31 -1.87
N THR A 13 -10.46 4.62 -1.69
CA THR A 13 -9.60 4.18 -2.78
C THR A 13 -9.14 2.74 -2.58
N ILE A 14 -9.16 1.97 -3.66
CA ILE A 14 -8.71 0.59 -3.69
C ILE A 14 -7.52 0.50 -4.64
N LEU A 15 -6.36 0.07 -4.13
CA LEU A 15 -5.20 -0.33 -4.91
C LEU A 15 -5.20 -1.85 -5.01
N ALA A 16 -5.38 -2.37 -6.23
CA ALA A 16 -5.37 -3.81 -6.48
C ALA A 16 -4.29 -4.17 -7.49
N GLY A 17 -3.68 -5.35 -7.31
CA GLY A 17 -2.63 -5.81 -8.21
C GLY A 17 -2.39 -7.31 -8.13
N ARG A 18 -1.43 -7.79 -8.93
CA ARG A 18 -0.99 -9.19 -8.94
C ARG A 18 0.53 -9.27 -8.99
N LEU A 19 1.11 -9.98 -8.03
CA LEU A 19 2.53 -10.30 -7.97
C LEU A 19 2.81 -11.61 -8.70
N VAL A 20 3.78 -11.56 -9.61
CA VAL A 20 4.25 -12.73 -10.35
C VAL A 20 5.77 -12.74 -10.39
N HIS A 21 6.36 -13.93 -10.40
CA HIS A 21 7.79 -14.10 -10.60
C HIS A 21 8.16 -13.60 -12.01
N ALA A 22 9.18 -12.76 -12.12
CA ALA A 22 9.51 -12.06 -13.37
C ALA A 22 9.78 -13.02 -14.55
N THR A 23 10.50 -14.12 -14.30
CA THR A 23 10.85 -15.12 -15.32
C THR A 23 9.73 -16.14 -15.56
N THR A 24 9.31 -16.87 -14.52
CA THR A 24 8.38 -18.00 -14.67
C THR A 24 6.92 -17.59 -14.81
N LYS A 25 6.60 -16.32 -14.52
CA LYS A 25 5.23 -15.78 -14.44
C LYS A 25 4.33 -16.49 -13.42
N ALA A 26 4.91 -17.34 -12.57
CA ALA A 26 4.20 -18.00 -11.47
C ALA A 26 3.72 -16.93 -10.46
N PRO A 27 2.53 -17.11 -9.85
CA PRO A 27 2.07 -16.21 -8.80
C PRO A 27 3.01 -16.25 -7.59
N LEU A 28 3.15 -15.10 -6.91
CA LEU A 28 3.92 -14.99 -5.67
C LEU A 28 2.94 -14.81 -4.49
N PRO A 29 2.58 -15.90 -3.79
CA PRO A 29 1.69 -15.83 -2.64
C PRO A 29 2.42 -15.47 -1.34
N GLY A 30 1.68 -14.97 -0.35
CA GLY A 30 2.18 -14.72 1.00
C GLY A 30 3.09 -13.50 1.18
N LEU A 31 3.35 -12.72 0.12
CA LEU A 31 4.09 -11.47 0.23
C LEU A 31 3.22 -10.39 0.87
N THR A 32 3.83 -9.57 1.71
CA THR A 32 3.19 -8.42 2.35
C THR A 32 3.43 -7.18 1.50
N ILE A 33 2.35 -6.50 1.11
CA ILE A 33 2.37 -5.21 0.44
C ILE A 33 2.11 -4.16 1.52
N VAL A 34 3.00 -3.17 1.61
CA VAL A 34 2.95 -2.12 2.62
C VAL A 34 2.78 -0.76 1.96
N ALA A 35 1.79 0.00 2.45
CA ALA A 35 1.69 1.43 2.21
C ALA A 35 2.21 2.18 3.45
N SER A 36 3.28 2.96 3.27
CA SER A 36 3.95 3.71 4.33
C SER A 36 4.22 5.15 3.89
N GLU A 37 4.29 6.06 4.86
CA GLU A 37 4.55 7.49 4.60
C GLU A 37 5.90 7.73 3.91
N ARG A 38 6.87 6.84 4.17
CA ARG A 38 8.20 6.86 3.55
C ARG A 38 8.54 5.51 2.95
N THR A 39 9.35 5.52 1.91
CA THR A 39 9.77 4.32 1.16
C THR A 39 11.06 3.69 1.67
N ASP A 40 11.79 4.39 2.53
CA ASP A 40 13.06 3.95 3.13
C ASP A 40 12.88 2.94 4.28
N GLY A 41 11.64 2.67 4.68
CA GLY A 41 11.30 1.74 5.76
C GLY A 41 11.21 2.37 7.14
N ASP A 42 11.57 3.65 7.29
CA ASP A 42 11.50 4.39 8.56
C ASP A 42 10.16 5.15 8.74
N GLY A 43 9.29 5.14 7.73
CA GLY A 43 7.97 5.77 7.76
C GLY A 43 6.91 4.94 8.51
N GLN A 44 5.89 5.60 9.03
CA GLN A 44 4.75 4.90 9.64
C GLN A 44 4.04 4.04 8.58
N VAL A 45 3.80 2.77 8.91
CA VAL A 45 2.95 1.89 8.09
C VAL A 45 1.50 2.27 8.29
N LEU A 46 0.82 2.65 7.20
CA LEU A 46 -0.57 3.05 7.22
C LEU A 46 -1.50 1.87 6.94
N ARG A 47 -1.16 1.03 5.96
CA ARG A 47 -1.95 -0.14 5.54
C ARG A 47 -1.06 -1.29 5.08
N ARG A 48 -1.61 -2.49 5.17
CA ARG A 48 -0.98 -3.74 4.73
C ARG A 48 -1.97 -4.60 3.97
N ALA A 49 -1.49 -5.34 2.98
CA ALA A 49 -2.22 -6.40 2.31
C ALA A 49 -1.30 -7.61 2.13
N ILE A 50 -1.86 -8.81 2.05
CA ILE A 50 -1.11 -10.04 1.79
C ILE A 50 -1.57 -10.59 0.45
N SER A 51 -0.63 -10.97 -0.41
CA SER A 51 -0.95 -11.57 -1.71
C SER A 51 -1.54 -12.98 -1.54
N THR A 52 -2.65 -13.27 -2.21
CA THR A 52 -3.32 -14.58 -2.21
C THR A 52 -2.51 -15.67 -2.92
N ALA A 53 -3.00 -16.91 -2.92
CA ALA A 53 -2.43 -18.03 -3.68
C ALA A 53 -2.22 -17.71 -5.17
N GLU A 54 -3.08 -16.87 -5.76
CA GLU A 54 -3.01 -16.40 -7.15
C GLU A 54 -2.11 -15.18 -7.34
N GLY A 55 -1.44 -14.74 -6.27
CA GLY A 55 -0.58 -13.56 -6.21
C GLY A 55 -1.35 -12.24 -6.17
N ARG A 56 -2.68 -12.25 -5.96
CA ARG A 56 -3.50 -11.03 -5.97
C ARG A 56 -3.47 -10.32 -4.63
N PHE A 57 -3.51 -8.99 -4.63
CA PHE A 57 -3.67 -8.21 -3.41
C PHE A 57 -4.67 -7.07 -3.62
N GLU A 58 -5.28 -6.64 -2.51
CA GLU A 58 -6.13 -5.47 -2.45
C GLU A 58 -5.76 -4.66 -1.20
N LEU A 59 -5.38 -3.41 -1.39
CA LEU A 59 -5.02 -2.48 -0.34
C LEU A 59 -6.03 -1.34 -0.34
N ARG A 60 -6.77 -1.22 0.77
CA ARG A 60 -7.85 -0.25 0.95
C ARG A 60 -7.32 0.97 1.68
N LEU A 61 -7.36 2.11 1.02
CA LEU A 61 -6.92 3.39 1.55
C LEU A 61 -8.13 4.26 1.86
N SER A 62 -8.12 4.89 3.02
CA SER A 62 -8.99 6.02 3.32
C SER A 62 -8.42 7.31 2.72
N ASP A 63 -9.24 8.36 2.61
CA ASP A 63 -8.77 9.69 2.21
C ASP A 63 -7.66 10.23 3.11
N SER A 64 -7.68 9.85 4.39
CA SER A 64 -6.66 10.24 5.35
C SER A 64 -5.34 9.49 5.12
N ASP A 65 -5.38 8.22 4.73
CA ASP A 65 -4.16 7.49 4.37
C ASP A 65 -3.54 8.09 3.11
N LEU A 66 -4.35 8.39 2.09
CA LEU A 66 -3.89 9.06 0.88
C LEU A 66 -3.25 10.41 1.20
N ARG A 67 -3.90 11.25 2.01
CA ARG A 67 -3.32 12.54 2.43
C ARG A 67 -1.98 12.37 3.14
N ARG A 68 -1.79 11.33 3.95
CA ARG A 68 -0.52 11.05 4.63
C ARG A 68 0.56 10.55 3.68
N LEU A 69 0.23 9.61 2.79
CA LEU A 69 1.13 9.17 1.71
C LEU A 69 1.58 10.35 0.82
N MET A 70 0.72 11.37 0.71
CA MET A 70 0.96 12.57 -0.07
C MET A 70 1.55 13.74 0.72
N ALA A 71 1.61 13.69 2.05
CA ALA A 71 2.05 14.81 2.87
C ALA A 71 3.53 15.14 2.67
N ASP A 72 4.35 14.14 2.27
CA ASP A 72 5.74 14.32 1.85
C ASP A 72 5.88 14.60 0.33
N SER A 73 4.79 14.58 -0.45
CA SER A 73 4.80 14.96 -1.86
C SER A 73 4.70 16.48 -2.00
N GLN A 74 5.81 17.19 -1.83
CA GLN A 74 5.82 18.65 -1.70
C GLN A 74 5.24 19.45 -2.89
N THR A 75 4.87 18.88 -4.05
CA THR A 75 4.63 19.72 -5.25
C THR A 75 3.69 19.21 -6.36
N GLN A 76 2.90 18.14 -6.22
CA GLN A 76 2.07 17.66 -7.36
C GLN A 76 0.55 17.57 -7.10
N PRO A 77 -0.29 17.97 -8.08
CA PRO A 77 -1.73 17.80 -8.01
C PRO A 77 -2.13 16.32 -7.90
N LEU A 78 -3.27 16.08 -7.22
CA LEU A 78 -3.85 14.77 -6.86
C LEU A 78 -3.91 13.71 -7.98
N PHE A 79 -3.83 14.11 -9.25
CA PHE A 79 -3.99 13.22 -10.41
C PHE A 79 -2.67 12.72 -11.01
N ASP A 80 -1.51 13.20 -10.54
CA ASP A 80 -0.17 12.73 -10.96
C ASP A 80 0.61 12.08 -9.79
N THR A 81 -0.09 11.68 -8.73
CA THR A 81 0.55 11.16 -7.52
C THR A 81 1.03 9.74 -7.74
N THR A 82 2.36 9.56 -7.72
CA THR A 82 2.96 8.23 -7.72
C THR A 82 2.88 7.64 -6.30
N VAL A 83 2.07 6.60 -6.10
CA VAL A 83 2.03 5.86 -4.84
C VAL A 83 3.18 4.86 -4.81
N TYR A 84 4.01 4.94 -3.78
CA TYR A 84 5.08 3.99 -3.54
C TYR A 84 4.62 2.91 -2.57
N LEU A 85 4.75 1.64 -2.96
CA LEU A 85 4.44 0.49 -2.13
C LEU A 85 5.69 -0.35 -1.93
N ALA A 86 6.02 -0.73 -0.70
CA ALA A 86 7.09 -1.68 -0.46
C ALA A 86 6.55 -3.12 -0.50
N ILE A 87 7.30 -4.03 -1.11
CA ILE A 87 7.04 -5.48 -1.04
C ILE A 87 7.95 -6.08 0.02
N TRP A 88 7.37 -6.81 0.96
CA TRP A 88 8.07 -7.42 2.09
C TRP A 88 7.82 -8.93 2.15
N ASN A 89 8.87 -9.71 2.43
CA ASN A 89 8.75 -11.13 2.73
C ASN A 89 8.64 -11.44 4.23
N GLY A 90 8.73 -10.41 5.09
CA GLY A 90 8.74 -10.54 6.55
C GLY A 90 10.12 -10.39 7.19
N GLU A 91 11.20 -10.47 6.40
CA GLU A 91 12.59 -10.29 6.85
C GLU A 91 13.22 -9.03 6.25
N GLU A 92 12.94 -8.75 4.97
CA GLU A 92 13.51 -7.60 4.24
C GLU A 92 12.57 -7.02 3.19
N SER A 93 12.92 -5.83 2.70
CA SER A 93 12.27 -5.20 1.56
C SER A 93 12.79 -5.81 0.26
N LEU A 94 11.88 -6.40 -0.52
CA LEU A 94 12.15 -6.97 -1.83
C LEU A 94 12.14 -5.93 -2.96
N GLY A 95 11.63 -4.73 -2.68
CA GLY A 95 11.59 -3.63 -3.64
C GLY A 95 10.39 -2.71 -3.48
N THR A 96 10.32 -1.70 -4.35
CA THR A 96 9.26 -0.69 -4.34
C THR A 96 8.47 -0.75 -5.65
N LEU A 97 7.14 -0.81 -5.55
CA LEU A 97 6.21 -0.62 -6.65
C LEU A 97 5.80 0.84 -6.73
N THR A 98 5.59 1.33 -7.95
CA THR A 98 5.02 2.65 -8.20
C THR A 98 3.74 2.52 -9.02
N ALA A 99 2.66 3.11 -8.53
CA ALA A 99 1.39 3.23 -9.24
C ALA A 99 1.12 4.70 -9.55
N ARG A 100 0.81 5.02 -10.80
CA ARG A 100 0.39 6.34 -11.29
C ARG A 100 -1.03 6.24 -11.81
#